data_AF-A0A9D6SE49-F1
#
_entry.id   AF-A0A9D6SE49-F1
#
_cell.length_a   1.000
_cell.length_b   1.000
_cell.length_c   1.000
_cell.angle_alpha   90.00
_cell.angle_beta   90.00
_cell.angle_gamma   90.00
#
_symmetry.space_group_name_H-M   'P 1'
#
loop_
_entity.id
_entity.type
_entity.pdbx_description
1 polymer ?
#
loop_
_entity_poly.entity_id
_entity_poly.type
_entity_poly.pdbx_seq_one_letter_code
_entity_poly.pdbx_strand_id
1 'polypeptide(L)'
;MDSIKSDSEPAETAKPIPTEPFPCPECGQMLSASCRVCVACKVPVDYARVNLQEKVTLSELPDRLPAQAVVPARFSWGIFFVVFLIYFLMASLSQATLGFRGSTYTMGGFVLASSLWVFRDARAKGIPKPGGWALACVLLWMVFFPWYLSRRRTPYRPCPVIEAESGPIARAIILFLILLTIFGAVMMVLSGDFPLK
;
A
#
# COMPACT_ATOMS: atom_id res chain seq x y z
N MET A 1 26.44 83.90 -10.63
CA MET A 1 26.67 82.73 -9.78
C MET A 1 25.67 82.84 -8.66
N ASP A 2 24.69 81.95 -8.64
CA ASP A 2 24.04 81.40 -7.44
C ASP A 2 22.98 80.41 -7.94
N SER A 3 23.28 79.12 -7.78
CA SER A 3 22.45 78.00 -8.20
C SER A 3 21.16 77.94 -7.39
N ILE A 4 20.01 78.08 -8.05
CA ILE A 4 18.72 77.67 -7.47
C ILE A 4 18.68 76.14 -7.52
N LYS A 5 18.95 75.53 -6.37
CA LYS A 5 18.85 74.09 -6.17
C LYS A 5 17.36 73.72 -6.06
N SER A 6 16.89 72.97 -7.05
CA SER A 6 15.61 72.28 -7.05
C SER A 6 15.66 71.10 -6.07
N ASP A 7 15.12 71.27 -4.87
CA ASP A 7 14.85 70.14 -3.97
C ASP A 7 13.41 69.65 -4.22
N SER A 8 13.28 68.84 -5.27
CA SER A 8 12.17 67.90 -5.40
C SER A 8 12.46 66.74 -4.45
N GLU A 9 11.74 66.67 -3.33
CA GLU A 9 11.77 65.55 -2.39
C GLU A 9 10.90 64.41 -2.96
N PRO A 10 11.46 63.26 -3.40
CA PRO A 10 10.66 62.15 -3.87
C PRO A 10 10.48 61.10 -2.77
N ALA A 11 9.22 60.72 -2.59
CA ALA A 11 8.76 59.40 -2.18
C ALA A 11 9.15 58.93 -0.76
N GLU A 12 8.33 59.34 0.19
CA GLU A 12 8.03 58.60 1.41
C GLU A 12 7.82 57.10 1.06
N THR A 13 8.68 56.25 1.62
CA THR A 13 8.78 54.82 1.35
C THR A 13 7.45 54.10 1.58
N ALA A 14 6.72 53.81 0.49
CA ALA A 14 5.55 52.97 0.51
C ALA A 14 5.93 51.56 0.98
N LYS A 15 5.44 51.17 2.17
CA LYS A 15 5.55 49.80 2.68
C LYS A 15 4.89 48.82 1.70
N PRO A 16 5.45 47.61 1.51
CA PRO A 16 4.91 46.66 0.54
C PRO A 16 3.49 46.26 0.94
N ILE A 17 2.56 46.52 0.03
CA ILE A 17 1.16 46.08 0.12
C ILE A 17 1.15 44.57 -0.22
N PRO A 18 0.50 43.72 0.57
CA PRO A 18 0.39 42.30 0.24
C PRO A 18 -0.32 42.12 -1.10
N THR A 19 0.31 41.38 -2.03
CA THR A 19 -0.24 41.15 -3.38
C THR A 19 -1.21 39.96 -3.43
N GLU A 20 -1.18 39.10 -2.40
CA GLU A 20 -1.99 37.90 -2.30
C GLU A 20 -3.12 38.05 -1.25
N PRO A 21 -4.22 37.28 -1.35
CA PRO A 21 -5.27 37.28 -0.34
C PRO A 21 -4.72 36.84 1.03
N PHE A 22 -5.05 37.60 2.08
CA PHE A 22 -4.52 37.37 3.43
C PHE A 22 -5.65 37.39 4.48
N PRO A 23 -5.50 36.69 5.62
CA PRO A 23 -6.50 36.70 6.68
C PRO A 23 -6.45 38.01 7.48
N CYS A 24 -7.61 38.54 7.86
CA CYS A 24 -7.72 39.69 8.74
C CYS A 24 -7.12 39.38 10.12
N PRO A 25 -6.27 40.25 10.70
CA PRO A 25 -5.63 39.99 11.99
C PRO A 25 -6.60 39.93 13.18
N GLU A 26 -7.78 40.56 13.07
CA GLU A 26 -8.76 40.63 14.17
C GLU A 26 -9.81 39.52 14.13
N CYS A 27 -10.21 39.06 12.93
CA CYS A 27 -11.31 38.10 12.78
C CYS A 27 -11.00 36.89 11.89
N GLY A 28 -9.82 36.82 11.28
CA GLY A 28 -9.40 35.72 10.42
C GLY A 28 -10.09 35.64 9.06
N GLN A 29 -11.01 36.56 8.74
CA GLN A 29 -11.68 36.61 7.42
C GLN A 29 -10.65 36.82 6.31
N MET A 30 -10.71 36.02 5.24
CA MET A 30 -9.86 36.21 4.06
C MET A 30 -10.23 37.51 3.33
N LEU A 31 -9.26 38.39 3.17
CA LEU A 31 -9.37 39.68 2.50
C LEU A 31 -8.53 39.70 1.22
N SER A 32 -8.95 40.47 0.23
CA SER A 32 -8.13 40.73 -0.95
C SER A 32 -6.97 41.67 -0.61
N ALA A 33 -5.89 41.58 -1.39
CA ALA A 33 -4.73 42.47 -1.38
C ALA A 33 -5.09 43.98 -1.28
N SER A 34 -6.21 44.37 -1.88
CA SER A 34 -6.68 45.76 -1.96
C SER A 34 -7.60 46.21 -0.81
N CYS A 35 -8.00 45.31 0.10
CA CYS A 35 -8.93 45.64 1.17
C CYS A 35 -8.23 46.43 2.29
N ARG A 36 -8.64 47.69 2.49
CA ARG A 36 -8.16 48.57 3.59
C ARG A 36 -8.98 48.45 4.87
N VAL A 37 -10.19 47.93 4.78
CA VAL A 37 -11.12 47.72 5.90
C VAL A 37 -11.66 46.31 5.78
N CYS A 38 -11.69 45.57 6.90
CA CYS A 38 -12.26 44.23 6.90
C CYS A 38 -13.78 44.31 6.74
N VAL A 39 -14.34 43.53 5.80
CA VAL A 39 -15.79 43.49 5.56
C VAL A 39 -16.56 42.89 6.75
N ALA A 40 -15.95 41.98 7.50
CA ALA A 40 -16.59 41.28 8.61
C ALA A 40 -16.59 42.10 9.91
N CYS A 41 -15.42 42.54 10.38
CA CYS A 41 -15.32 43.29 11.64
C CYS A 41 -15.42 44.81 11.46
N LYS A 42 -15.40 45.32 10.22
CA LYS A 42 -15.44 46.76 9.88
C LYS A 42 -14.29 47.58 10.49
N VAL A 43 -13.23 46.92 10.95
CA VAL A 43 -12.02 47.55 11.48
C VAL A 43 -11.02 47.80 10.34
N PRO A 44 -10.28 48.93 10.33
CA PRO A 44 -9.20 49.16 9.38
C PRO A 44 -8.10 48.12 9.54
N VAL A 45 -7.57 47.64 8.42
CA VAL A 45 -6.55 46.58 8.38
C VAL A 45 -5.17 47.21 8.54
N ASP A 46 -4.43 46.78 9.57
CA ASP A 46 -3.03 47.14 9.73
C ASP A 46 -2.11 46.14 9.01
N TYR A 47 -1.61 46.52 7.84
CA TYR A 47 -0.71 45.71 7.01
C TYR A 47 0.62 45.38 7.70
N ALA A 48 1.05 46.15 8.71
CA ALA A 48 2.27 45.83 9.45
C ALA A 48 2.13 44.52 10.23
N ARG A 49 0.91 44.19 10.70
CA ARG A 49 0.62 42.94 11.44
C ARG A 49 0.45 41.76 10.49
N VAL A 50 -0.01 42.01 9.26
CA VAL A 50 -0.15 40.98 8.21
C VAL A 50 1.22 40.46 7.76
N ASN A 51 2.19 41.36 7.50
CA ASN A 51 3.53 40.98 7.05
C ASN A 51 4.32 40.19 8.12
N LEU A 52 4.00 40.36 9.40
CA LEU A 52 4.57 39.55 10.49
C LEU A 52 4.03 38.12 10.48
N GLN A 53 2.76 37.90 10.13
CA GLN A 53 2.20 36.55 10.02
C GLN A 53 2.77 35.78 8.83
N GLU A 54 2.94 36.42 7.67
CA GLU A 54 3.53 35.75 6.50
C GLU A 54 4.95 35.23 6.80
N LYS A 55 5.74 36.02 7.54
CA LYS A 55 7.10 35.62 7.93
C LYS A 55 7.15 34.46 8.95
N VAL A 56 6.08 34.26 9.71
CA VAL A 56 5.95 33.16 10.69
C VAL A 56 5.36 31.89 10.06
N THR A 57 4.63 31.99 8.94
CA THR A 57 3.81 30.86 8.45
C THR A 57 4.50 29.99 7.39
N LEU A 58 5.66 30.41 6.84
CA LEU A 58 6.36 29.63 5.79
C LEU A 58 7.46 28.68 6.30
N SER A 59 7.78 28.66 7.60
CA SER A 59 8.79 27.75 8.18
C SER A 59 8.22 26.48 8.84
N GLU A 60 6.90 26.38 8.98
CA GLU A 60 6.25 25.21 9.57
C GLU A 60 5.06 24.76 8.70
N LEU A 61 5.33 24.42 7.44
CA LEU A 61 4.60 23.28 6.90
C LEU A 61 5.15 22.06 7.65
N PRO A 62 4.35 21.28 8.41
CA PRO A 62 4.79 19.99 8.87
C PRO A 62 5.10 19.15 7.62
N ASP A 63 6.38 19.13 7.32
CA ASP A 63 7.05 18.38 6.29
C ASP A 63 6.59 16.93 6.42
N ARG A 64 5.71 16.50 5.50
CA ARG A 64 5.19 15.14 5.39
C ARG A 64 4.56 14.62 6.68
N LEU A 65 3.23 14.49 6.71
CA LEU A 65 2.62 13.35 7.42
C LEU A 65 3.52 12.14 7.16
N PRO A 66 4.17 11.54 8.19
CA PRO A 66 5.07 10.41 7.95
C PRO A 66 4.23 9.42 7.18
N ALA A 67 4.66 9.09 5.95
CA ALA A 67 3.94 8.20 5.06
C ALA A 67 3.43 7.05 5.92
N GLN A 68 2.11 7.03 6.20
CA GLN A 68 1.50 6.21 7.24
C GLN A 68 2.13 4.84 7.09
N ALA A 69 3.02 4.47 8.03
CA ALA A 69 3.88 3.31 7.85
C ALA A 69 2.92 2.15 7.71
N VAL A 70 2.69 1.71 6.47
CA VAL A 70 1.57 0.85 6.16
C VAL A 70 1.87 -0.45 6.86
N VAL A 71 1.23 -0.67 8.00
CA VAL A 71 1.60 -1.76 8.89
C VAL A 71 1.38 -3.04 8.10
N PRO A 72 2.44 -3.79 7.77
CA PRO A 72 2.31 -4.96 6.91
C PRO A 72 1.36 -5.96 7.58
N ALA A 73 0.62 -6.69 6.77
CA ALA A 73 -0.23 -7.77 7.27
C ALA A 73 0.65 -8.76 8.03
N ARG A 74 0.38 -8.94 9.34
CA ARG A 74 1.12 -9.89 10.17
C ARG A 74 0.67 -11.31 9.86
N PHE A 75 1.63 -12.22 9.78
CA PHE A 75 1.35 -13.64 9.65
C PHE A 75 0.68 -14.16 10.92
N SER A 76 -0.49 -14.79 10.78
CA SER A 76 -1.21 -15.36 11.91
C SER A 76 -0.75 -16.80 12.13
N TRP A 77 0.13 -17.00 13.12
CA TRP A 77 0.63 -18.31 13.52
C TRP A 77 -0.50 -19.30 13.88
N GLY A 78 -1.58 -18.82 14.50
CA GLY A 78 -2.72 -19.67 14.84
C GLY A 78 -3.40 -20.27 13.59
N ILE A 79 -3.63 -19.47 12.55
CA ILE A 79 -4.21 -19.97 11.29
C ILE A 79 -3.27 -20.98 10.65
N PHE A 80 -1.96 -20.72 10.68
CA PHE A 80 -0.96 -21.64 10.16
C PHE A 80 -1.02 -23.01 10.84
N PHE A 81 -0.95 -23.06 12.17
CA PHE A 81 -0.98 -24.33 12.90
C PHE A 81 -2.29 -25.09 12.70
N VAL A 82 -3.43 -24.39 12.63
CA VAL A 82 -4.72 -25.03 12.38
C VAL A 82 -4.77 -25.65 10.98
N VAL A 83 -4.38 -24.89 9.95
CA VAL A 83 -4.33 -25.41 8.58
C VAL A 83 -3.34 -26.56 8.45
N PHE A 84 -2.17 -26.42 9.06
CA PHE A 84 -1.14 -27.45 9.07
C PHE A 84 -1.62 -28.74 9.74
N LEU A 85 -2.29 -28.63 10.90
CA LEU A 85 -2.87 -29.77 11.58
C LEU A 85 -3.94 -30.46 10.73
N ILE A 86 -4.86 -29.70 10.14
CA ILE A 86 -5.90 -30.24 9.24
C ILE A 86 -5.26 -30.95 8.06
N TYR A 87 -4.26 -30.33 7.44
CA TYR A 87 -3.54 -30.92 6.32
C TYR A 87 -2.84 -32.22 6.73
N PHE A 88 -2.15 -32.22 7.88
CA PHE A 88 -1.47 -33.40 8.39
C PHE A 88 -2.44 -34.54 8.68
N LEU A 89 -3.60 -34.24 9.27
CA LEU A 89 -4.66 -35.21 9.52
C LEU A 89 -5.24 -35.77 8.22
N MET A 90 -5.46 -34.93 7.20
CA MET A 90 -5.92 -35.42 5.91
C MET A 90 -4.85 -36.26 5.21
N ALA A 91 -3.57 -35.89 5.31
CA ALA A 91 -2.45 -36.63 4.74
C ALA A 91 -2.26 -38.00 5.41
N SER A 92 -2.38 -38.06 6.74
CA SER A 92 -2.28 -39.33 7.47
C SER A 92 -3.47 -40.23 7.16
N LEU A 93 -4.68 -39.67 7.09
CA LEU A 93 -5.89 -40.40 6.73
C LEU A 93 -5.81 -40.92 5.30
N SER A 94 -5.42 -40.09 4.33
CA SER A 94 -5.29 -40.51 2.93
C SER A 94 -4.22 -41.57 2.75
N GLN A 95 -3.10 -41.47 3.49
CA GLN A 95 -2.07 -42.49 3.46
C GLN A 95 -2.56 -43.81 4.07
N ALA A 96 -3.33 -43.76 5.15
CA ALA A 96 -3.91 -44.94 5.77
C ALA A 96 -4.96 -45.63 4.87
N THR A 97 -5.74 -44.86 4.09
CA THR A 97 -6.85 -45.43 3.28
C THR A 97 -6.47 -45.75 1.84
N LEU A 98 -5.64 -44.92 1.19
CA LEU A 98 -5.37 -44.98 -0.26
C LEU A 98 -3.93 -45.40 -0.58
N GLY A 99 -3.11 -45.63 0.45
CA GLY A 99 -1.68 -45.92 0.31
C GLY A 99 -0.89 -44.72 -0.21
N PHE A 100 0.40 -44.96 -0.52
CA PHE A 100 1.33 -43.88 -0.90
C PHE A 100 0.91 -43.15 -2.18
N ARG A 101 0.69 -43.89 -3.27
CA ARG A 101 0.32 -43.33 -4.58
C ARG A 101 -1.00 -42.56 -4.53
N GLY A 102 -2.05 -43.16 -3.97
CA GLY A 102 -3.35 -42.51 -3.88
C GLY A 102 -3.31 -41.24 -3.03
N SER A 103 -2.58 -41.26 -1.92
CA SER A 103 -2.36 -40.08 -1.06
C SER A 103 -1.71 -38.92 -1.83
N THR A 104 -0.70 -39.19 -2.66
CA THR A 104 -0.05 -38.15 -3.48
C THR A 104 -1.03 -37.46 -4.42
N TYR A 105 -1.87 -38.21 -5.13
CA TYR A 105 -2.85 -37.63 -6.04
C TYR A 105 -3.95 -36.87 -5.30
N THR A 106 -4.44 -37.40 -4.19
CA THR A 106 -5.49 -36.74 -3.39
C THR A 106 -4.98 -35.42 -2.80
N MET A 107 -3.77 -35.41 -2.25
CA MET A 107 -3.15 -34.19 -1.69
C MET A 107 -2.83 -33.16 -2.79
N GLY A 108 -2.26 -33.61 -3.92
CA GLY A 108 -2.01 -32.74 -5.07
C GLY A 108 -3.30 -32.12 -5.63
N GLY A 109 -4.34 -32.94 -5.79
CA GLY A 109 -5.67 -32.48 -6.21
C GLY A 109 -6.27 -31.49 -5.23
N PHE A 110 -6.14 -31.72 -3.92
CA PHE A 110 -6.58 -30.79 -2.88
C PHE A 110 -5.86 -29.44 -2.95
N VAL A 111 -4.55 -29.43 -3.16
CA VAL A 111 -3.74 -28.20 -3.34
C VAL A 111 -4.20 -27.43 -4.58
N LEU A 112 -4.43 -28.11 -5.71
CA LEU A 112 -4.91 -27.47 -6.93
C LEU A 112 -6.33 -26.91 -6.78
N ALA A 113 -7.24 -27.69 -6.19
CA ALA A 113 -8.62 -27.28 -5.97
C ALA A 113 -8.72 -26.07 -5.02
N SER A 114 -7.97 -26.10 -3.92
CA SER A 114 -7.90 -24.98 -2.98
C SER A 114 -7.25 -23.74 -3.59
N SER A 115 -6.24 -23.89 -4.46
CA SER A 115 -5.64 -22.77 -5.19
C SER A 115 -6.60 -22.13 -6.20
N LEU A 116 -7.37 -22.96 -6.92
CA LEU A 116 -8.44 -22.47 -7.81
C LEU A 116 -9.55 -21.77 -7.03
N TRP A 117 -9.89 -22.29 -5.85
CA TRP A 117 -10.83 -21.63 -4.95
C TRP A 117 -10.30 -20.27 -4.49
N VAL A 118 -9.03 -20.17 -4.09
CA VAL A 118 -8.37 -18.90 -3.71
C VAL A 118 -8.45 -17.88 -4.85
N PHE A 119 -8.23 -18.31 -6.10
CA PHE A 119 -8.36 -17.43 -7.26
C PHE A 119 -9.76 -16.82 -7.38
N ARG A 120 -10.79 -17.67 -7.26
CA ARG A 120 -12.19 -17.25 -7.35
C ARG A 120 -12.60 -16.36 -6.18
N ASP A 121 -12.18 -16.72 -4.96
CA ASP A 121 -12.45 -15.95 -3.74
C ASP A 121 -11.74 -14.59 -3.77
N ALA A 122 -10.49 -14.53 -4.26
CA ALA A 122 -9.74 -13.29 -4.40
C ALA A 122 -10.39 -12.36 -5.43
N ARG A 123 -10.88 -12.90 -6.55
CA ARG A 123 -11.66 -12.13 -7.54
C ARG A 123 -12.96 -11.59 -6.94
N ALA A 124 -13.71 -12.45 -6.24
CA ALA A 124 -14.98 -12.05 -5.63
C ALA A 124 -14.82 -10.98 -4.55
N LYS A 125 -13.70 -10.99 -3.82
CA LYS A 125 -13.39 -10.03 -2.75
C LYS A 125 -12.60 -8.80 -3.20
N GLY A 126 -12.32 -8.66 -4.50
CA GLY A 126 -11.55 -7.53 -5.03
C GLY A 126 -10.12 -7.43 -4.49
N ILE A 127 -9.50 -8.57 -4.13
CA ILE A 127 -8.10 -8.59 -3.65
C ILE A 127 -7.18 -8.34 -4.86
N PRO A 128 -6.20 -7.43 -4.75
CA PRO A 128 -5.28 -7.15 -5.85
C PRO A 128 -4.47 -8.40 -6.22
N LYS A 129 -4.21 -8.57 -7.53
CA LYS A 129 -3.42 -9.69 -8.10
C LYS A 129 -3.97 -11.09 -7.72
N PRO A 130 -5.23 -11.43 -8.05
CA PRO A 130 -5.82 -12.73 -7.70
C PRO A 130 -5.03 -13.92 -8.30
N GLY A 131 -4.48 -13.75 -9.51
CA GLY A 131 -3.62 -14.77 -10.14
C GLY A 131 -2.32 -15.02 -9.39
N GLY A 132 -1.72 -13.98 -8.79
CA GLY A 132 -0.50 -14.11 -7.99
C GLY A 132 -0.73 -14.92 -6.72
N TRP A 133 -1.86 -14.70 -6.05
CA TRP A 133 -2.25 -15.49 -4.87
C TRP A 133 -2.50 -16.96 -5.19
N ALA A 134 -3.20 -17.24 -6.29
CA ALA A 134 -3.45 -18.60 -6.74
C ALA A 134 -2.14 -19.33 -7.08
N LEU A 135 -1.27 -18.68 -7.87
CA LEU A 135 0.04 -19.24 -8.24
C LEU A 135 0.93 -19.48 -7.01
N ALA A 136 0.95 -18.53 -6.06
CA ALA A 136 1.70 -18.69 -4.82
C ALA A 136 1.19 -19.88 -3.98
N CYS A 137 -0.13 -20.10 -3.93
CA CYS A 137 -0.71 -21.26 -3.27
C CYS A 137 -0.36 -22.58 -3.98
N VAL A 138 -0.26 -22.60 -5.31
CA VAL A 138 0.19 -23.81 -6.04
C VAL A 138 1.66 -24.11 -5.73
N LEU A 139 2.52 -23.09 -5.72
CA LEU A 139 3.97 -23.26 -5.55
C LEU A 139 4.36 -23.60 -4.11
N LEU A 140 3.74 -22.96 -3.13
CA LEU A 140 4.06 -23.16 -1.72
C LEU A 140 2.80 -23.02 -0.87
N TRP A 141 1.92 -24.00 -1.04
CA TRP A 141 0.60 -24.06 -0.40
C TRP A 141 0.68 -23.86 1.13
N MET A 142 1.61 -24.57 1.78
CA MET A 142 1.76 -24.56 3.25
C MET A 142 1.98 -23.17 3.85
N VAL A 143 2.58 -22.25 3.09
CA VAL A 143 2.85 -20.89 3.57
C VAL A 143 1.80 -19.92 3.06
N PHE A 144 1.53 -19.94 1.75
CA PHE A 144 0.69 -18.93 1.12
C PHE A 144 -0.81 -19.13 1.36
N PHE A 145 -1.28 -20.36 1.54
CA PHE A 145 -2.71 -20.60 1.79
C PHE A 145 -3.15 -20.09 3.18
N PRO A 146 -2.45 -20.41 4.30
CA PRO A 146 -2.74 -19.78 5.59
C PRO A 146 -2.57 -18.26 5.57
N TRP A 147 -1.58 -17.77 4.82
CA TRP A 147 -1.36 -16.33 4.66
C TRP A 147 -2.55 -15.67 3.96
N TYR A 148 -3.06 -16.27 2.89
CA TYR A 148 -4.26 -15.82 2.20
C TYR A 148 -5.47 -15.80 3.13
N LEU A 149 -5.64 -16.83 3.96
CA LEU A 149 -6.72 -16.89 4.95
C LEU A 149 -6.61 -15.81 6.05
N SER A 150 -5.39 -15.41 6.41
CA SER A 150 -5.17 -14.24 7.29
C SER A 150 -5.55 -12.94 6.56
N ARG A 151 -5.13 -12.81 5.30
CA ARG A 151 -5.34 -11.62 4.45
C ARG A 151 -6.83 -11.34 4.18
N ARG A 152 -7.64 -12.36 3.88
CA ARG A 152 -9.10 -12.17 3.64
C ARG A 152 -9.85 -11.52 4.80
N ARG A 153 -9.32 -11.59 6.04
CA ARG A 153 -9.93 -10.94 7.20
C ARG A 153 -9.61 -9.44 7.28
N THR A 154 -8.53 -9.00 6.63
CA THR A 154 -8.04 -7.61 6.72
C THR A 154 -7.62 -7.09 5.33
N PRO A 155 -8.57 -6.84 4.40
CA PRO A 155 -8.32 -6.57 2.98
C PRO A 155 -7.56 -5.26 2.68
N TYR A 156 -7.40 -4.34 3.63
CA TYR A 156 -6.75 -3.05 3.41
C TYR A 156 -5.22 -3.00 3.57
N ARG A 157 -4.58 -4.06 4.11
CA ARG A 157 -3.13 -4.06 4.38
C ARG A 157 -2.31 -4.74 3.27
N PRO A 158 -1.46 -4.04 2.50
CA PRO A 158 -0.69 -4.63 1.41
C PRO A 158 0.21 -5.77 1.90
N CYS A 159 0.26 -6.84 1.08
CA CYS A 159 1.15 -7.97 1.33
C CYS A 159 2.50 -7.77 0.62
N PRO A 160 3.64 -7.72 1.34
CA PRO A 160 4.93 -7.39 0.73
C PRO A 160 5.44 -8.42 -0.27
N VAL A 161 5.04 -9.69 -0.16
CA VAL A 161 5.56 -10.77 -1.03
C VAL A 161 4.83 -10.85 -2.37
N ILE A 162 3.52 -10.54 -2.40
CA ILE A 162 2.65 -10.73 -3.57
C ILE A 162 2.24 -9.38 -4.18
N GLU A 163 1.97 -8.39 -3.33
CA GLU A 163 1.42 -7.09 -3.74
C GLU A 163 2.52 -6.04 -3.90
N ALA A 164 3.50 -5.97 -3.00
CA ALA A 164 4.64 -5.07 -3.17
C ALA A 164 5.59 -5.55 -4.28
N GLU A 165 6.43 -4.64 -4.78
CA GLU A 165 7.51 -5.00 -5.69
C GLU A 165 8.44 -5.98 -5.00
N SER A 166 8.20 -7.27 -5.23
CA SER A 166 9.03 -8.36 -4.75
C SER A 166 10.46 -8.09 -5.19
N GLY A 167 11.39 -7.96 -4.24
CA GLY A 167 12.80 -7.78 -4.54
C GLY A 167 13.34 -8.87 -5.49
N PRO A 168 14.48 -8.63 -6.16
CA PRO A 168 15.03 -9.54 -7.17
C PRO A 168 15.21 -10.97 -6.65
N ILE A 169 15.54 -11.12 -5.37
CA ILE A 169 15.71 -12.43 -4.69
C ILE A 169 14.39 -13.20 -4.63
N ALA A 170 13.29 -12.54 -4.23
CA ALA A 170 11.98 -13.20 -4.15
C ALA A 170 11.51 -13.66 -5.54
N ARG A 171 11.76 -12.88 -6.59
CA ARG A 171 11.48 -13.28 -7.98
C ARG A 171 12.31 -14.48 -8.40
N ALA A 172 13.61 -14.50 -8.07
CA ALA A 172 14.47 -15.64 -8.37
C ALA A 172 14.01 -16.92 -7.67
N ILE A 173 13.62 -16.83 -6.39
CA ILE A 173 13.07 -17.97 -5.63
C ILE A 173 11.77 -18.47 -6.27
N ILE A 174 10.85 -17.57 -6.64
CA ILE A 174 9.60 -17.95 -7.30
C ILE A 174 9.88 -18.62 -8.65
N LEU A 175 10.77 -18.07 -9.47
CA LEU A 175 11.16 -18.68 -10.75
C LEU A 175 11.78 -20.06 -10.55
N PHE A 176 12.66 -20.20 -9.56
CA PHE A 176 13.26 -21.49 -9.21
C PHE A 176 12.20 -22.52 -8.80
N LEU A 177 11.24 -22.15 -7.96
CA LEU A 177 10.12 -23.02 -7.56
C LEU A 177 9.24 -23.40 -8.75
N ILE A 178 8.97 -22.47 -9.67
CA ILE A 178 8.22 -22.74 -10.90
C ILE A 178 8.98 -23.75 -11.76
N LEU A 179 10.27 -23.54 -12.01
CA LEU A 179 11.09 -24.46 -12.80
C LEU A 179 11.13 -25.85 -12.18
N LEU A 180 11.27 -25.95 -10.85
CA LEU A 180 11.26 -27.22 -10.13
C LEU A 180 9.90 -27.93 -10.26
N THR A 181 8.81 -27.18 -10.17
CA THR A 181 7.44 -27.72 -10.32
C THR A 181 7.21 -28.23 -11.75
N ILE A 182 7.60 -27.45 -12.76
CA ILE A 182 7.51 -27.84 -14.18
C ILE A 182 8.39 -29.06 -14.44
N PHE A 183 9.63 -29.07 -13.95
CA PHE A 183 10.54 -30.19 -14.10
C PHE A 183 9.95 -31.46 -13.47
N GLY A 184 9.42 -31.38 -12.26
CA GLY A 184 8.73 -32.50 -11.60
C GLY A 184 7.53 -33.00 -12.41
N ALA A 185 6.69 -32.11 -12.94
CA ALA A 185 5.56 -32.47 -13.79
C ALA A 185 6.01 -33.13 -15.10
N VAL A 186 7.06 -32.61 -15.76
CA VAL A 186 7.63 -33.20 -16.97
C VAL A 186 8.20 -34.59 -16.68
N MET A 187 8.97 -34.75 -15.60
CA MET A 187 9.49 -36.05 -15.20
C MET A 187 8.36 -37.04 -14.94
N MET A 188 7.29 -36.63 -14.25
CA MET A 188 6.11 -37.46 -14.03
C MET A 188 5.43 -37.89 -15.34
N VAL A 189 5.33 -36.99 -16.32
CA VAL A 189 4.79 -37.29 -17.66
C VAL A 189 5.68 -38.28 -18.41
N LEU A 190 7.00 -38.07 -18.40
CA LEU A 190 7.98 -38.92 -19.08
C LEU A 190 8.08 -40.31 -18.45
N SER A 191 7.89 -40.43 -17.13
CA SER A 191 7.86 -41.71 -16.42
C SER A 191 6.60 -42.54 -16.72
N GLY A 192 5.60 -41.99 -17.41
CA GLY A 192 4.39 -42.74 -17.80
C GLY A 192 3.45 -43.08 -16.65
N ASP A 193 3.64 -42.49 -15.47
CA ASP A 193 2.80 -42.68 -14.27
C ASP A 193 1.46 -41.90 -14.36
N PHE A 194 0.83 -41.87 -15.53
CA PHE A 194 -0.51 -41.33 -15.71
C PHE A 194 -1.57 -42.38 -15.33
N PRO A 195 -2.42 -42.12 -14.33
CA PRO A 195 -3.50 -43.02 -13.96
C PRO A 195 -4.70 -42.78 -14.89
N LEU A 196 -4.60 -43.27 -16.12
CA LEU A 196 -5.77 -43.52 -16.98
C LEU A 196 -5.78 -45.01 -17.32
N LYS A 197 -6.03 -45.83 -16.31
CA LYS A 197 -6.42 -47.23 -16.46
C LYS A 197 -7.24 -47.69 -15.28
#